data_AF-A0A820HTI7-F1
#
_entry.id   AF-A0A820HTI7-F1
#
_cell.length_a   1.000
_cell.length_b   1.000
_cell.length_c   1.000
_cell.angle_alpha   90.00
_cell.angle_beta   90.00
_cell.angle_gamma   90.00
#
_symmetry.space_group_name_H-M   'P 1'
#
loop_
_entity.id
_entity.type
_entity.pdbx_description
1 polymer ?
#
loop_
_entity_poly.entity_id
_entity_poly.type
_entity_poly.pdbx_seq_one_letter_code
_entity_poly.pdbx_strand_id
1 'polypeptide(L)'
;MQKKDDGVRIYVMISKELSFVSSRNSSHTKQALLNKSKTGNIKVIRHPNHNRINNTLLWSHNEKSLIIDQKIAFIGGIDLCFGRWDNEFHRLVDLDETIKQVGEESMDTNKRYFIGKDYVNIYEGQIDNVERFGEDFIDRKLVPRTPWHDEALVVFGEVARDAARHFIQRWNIHKIEKFANDSSYSFILPKT
;
A
#
# COMPACT_ATOMS: atom_id res chain seq x y z
N MET A 1 20.36 0.68 -5.42
CA MET A 1 19.84 0.65 -6.80
C MET A 1 18.33 0.50 -6.73
N GLN A 2 17.53 1.37 -7.37
CA GLN A 2 16.06 1.32 -7.28
C GLN A 2 15.51 0.51 -8.45
N LYS A 3 14.65 -0.49 -8.20
CA LYS A 3 14.15 -1.42 -9.23
C LYS A 3 13.50 -0.76 -10.46
N LYS A 4 12.88 0.40 -10.27
CA LYS A 4 12.31 1.19 -11.36
C LYS A 4 13.34 1.69 -12.38
N ASP A 5 14.61 1.82 -11.98
CA ASP A 5 15.68 2.29 -12.83
C ASP A 5 16.35 1.11 -13.59
N ASP A 6 16.05 -0.13 -13.19
CA ASP A 6 16.64 -1.37 -13.72
C ASP A 6 15.77 -2.01 -14.82
N GLY A 7 14.81 -1.27 -15.40
CA GLY A 7 13.92 -1.77 -16.46
C GLY A 7 12.80 -2.70 -15.98
N VAL A 8 12.62 -2.89 -14.66
CA VAL A 8 11.52 -3.67 -14.10
C VAL A 8 10.18 -2.99 -14.43
N ARG A 9 9.21 -3.74 -14.95
CA ARG A 9 7.83 -3.27 -15.16
C ARG A 9 7.02 -3.47 -13.89
N ILE A 10 6.41 -2.40 -13.38
CA ILE A 10 5.68 -2.40 -12.10
C ILE A 10 4.22 -2.08 -12.39
N TYR A 11 3.33 -3.01 -12.07
CA TYR A 11 1.89 -2.88 -12.27
C TYR A 11 1.21 -2.84 -10.91
N VAL A 12 0.44 -1.78 -10.65
CA VAL A 12 -0.23 -1.56 -9.37
C VAL A 12 -1.72 -1.40 -9.58
N MET A 13 -2.51 -2.17 -8.83
CA MET A 13 -3.95 -2.00 -8.74
C MET A 13 -4.30 -1.54 -7.32
N ILE A 14 -5.08 -0.47 -7.22
CA ILE A 14 -5.50 0.09 -5.93
C ILE A 14 -7.01 0.24 -5.92
N SER A 15 -7.64 -0.09 -4.80
CA SER A 15 -9.07 0.20 -4.62
C SER A 15 -9.31 1.71 -4.69
N LYS A 16 -10.21 2.13 -5.58
CA LYS A 16 -10.71 3.51 -5.61
C LYS A 16 -11.78 3.63 -4.54
N GLU A 17 -11.53 4.50 -3.58
CA GLU A 17 -12.45 4.87 -2.54
C GLU A 17 -13.43 5.97 -2.98
N LEU A 18 -14.57 6.03 -2.31
CA LEU A 18 -15.43 7.21 -2.30
C LEU A 18 -14.75 8.28 -1.43
N SER A 19 -14.30 9.36 -2.05
CA SER A 19 -13.48 10.40 -1.40
C SER A 19 -14.18 11.09 -0.23
N PHE A 20 -15.51 11.06 -0.15
CA PHE A 20 -16.28 11.60 0.97
C PHE A 20 -16.43 10.61 2.15
N VAL A 21 -16.10 9.34 1.96
CA VAL A 21 -16.22 8.27 2.99
C VAL A 21 -14.87 7.87 3.55
N SER A 22 -13.79 8.03 2.77
CA SER A 22 -12.47 7.49 3.11
C SER A 22 -11.37 8.48 2.76
N SER A 23 -10.51 8.75 3.74
CA SER A 23 -9.33 9.63 3.65
C SER A 23 -8.08 8.98 3.05
N ARG A 24 -8.13 7.69 2.67
CA ARG A 24 -7.01 6.92 2.08
C ARG A 24 -6.33 7.57 0.87
N ASN A 25 -7.06 8.39 0.12
CA ASN A 25 -6.58 9.17 -1.03
C ASN A 25 -5.77 8.35 -2.04
N SER A 26 -6.40 7.33 -2.65
CA SER A 26 -5.76 6.52 -3.71
C SER A 26 -5.31 7.36 -4.91
N SER A 27 -5.92 8.55 -5.10
CA SER A 27 -5.55 9.49 -6.16
C SER A 27 -4.14 10.01 -5.96
N HIS A 28 -3.82 10.44 -4.73
CA HIS A 28 -2.47 10.82 -4.33
C HIS A 28 -1.49 9.68 -4.60
N THR A 29 -1.78 8.47 -4.09
CA THR A 29 -0.90 7.31 -4.26
C THR A 29 -0.61 7.02 -5.73
N LYS A 30 -1.65 7.09 -6.59
CA LYS A 30 -1.47 6.94 -8.04
C LYS A 30 -0.51 8.01 -8.60
N GLN A 31 -0.71 9.28 -8.27
CA GLN A 31 0.15 10.36 -8.77
C GLN A 31 1.58 10.22 -8.23
N ALA A 32 1.76 9.95 -6.94
CA ALA A 32 3.07 9.76 -6.33
C ALA A 32 3.87 8.63 -7.01
N LEU A 33 3.23 7.49 -7.29
CA LEU A 33 3.84 6.37 -7.99
C LEU A 33 4.17 6.70 -9.45
N LEU A 34 3.25 7.35 -10.18
CA LEU A 34 3.50 7.74 -11.56
C LEU A 34 4.61 8.80 -11.67
N ASN A 35 4.67 9.77 -10.75
CA ASN A 35 5.73 10.78 -10.71
C ASN A 35 7.11 10.18 -10.41
N LYS A 36 7.17 9.01 -9.77
CA LYS A 36 8.42 8.26 -9.57
C LYS A 36 8.86 7.49 -10.82
N SER A 37 7.98 7.30 -11.80
CA SER A 37 8.16 6.51 -13.02
C SER A 37 8.84 7.31 -14.13
N LYS A 38 10.16 7.50 -14.04
CA LYS A 38 10.92 8.29 -15.04
C LYS A 38 10.83 7.70 -16.46
N THR A 39 10.83 6.38 -16.58
CA THR A 39 10.79 5.65 -17.86
C THR A 39 9.39 5.19 -18.25
N GLY A 40 8.37 5.53 -17.47
CA GLY A 40 6.99 5.08 -17.70
C GLY A 40 6.77 3.59 -17.43
N ASN A 41 7.66 2.92 -16.71
CA ASN A 41 7.59 1.49 -16.37
C ASN A 41 6.66 1.15 -15.19
N ILE A 42 6.25 2.14 -14.39
CA ILE A 42 5.20 2.01 -13.38
C ILE A 42 3.84 2.37 -13.98
N LYS A 43 2.86 1.47 -13.84
CA LYS A 43 1.47 1.66 -14.28
C LYS A 43 0.52 1.44 -13.12
N VAL A 44 -0.48 2.31 -12.98
CA VAL A 44 -1.40 2.28 -11.83
C VAL A 44 -2.85 2.39 -12.27
N ILE A 45 -3.64 1.37 -11.96
CA ILE A 45 -5.09 1.36 -12.15
C ILE A 45 -5.78 1.55 -10.80
N ARG A 46 -6.76 2.46 -10.75
CA ARG A 46 -7.68 2.60 -9.61
C ARG A 46 -9.05 2.08 -10.02
N HIS A 47 -9.67 1.20 -9.24
CA HIS A 47 -10.99 0.61 -9.52
C HIS A 47 -11.78 0.36 -8.22
N PRO A 48 -13.12 0.49 -8.19
CA PRO A 48 -14.07 0.74 -9.29
C PRO A 48 -14.10 2.18 -9.80
N ASN A 49 -14.77 2.43 -10.93
CA ASN A 49 -15.37 3.75 -11.14
C ASN A 49 -16.74 3.69 -10.49
N HIS A 50 -16.98 4.51 -9.48
CA HIS A 50 -18.25 4.49 -8.76
C HIS A 50 -19.36 5.05 -9.65
N ASN A 51 -20.40 4.25 -9.86
CA ASN A 51 -21.56 4.58 -10.65
C ASN A 51 -22.78 3.85 -10.06
N ARG A 52 -23.90 4.58 -9.90
CA ARG A 52 -25.10 4.09 -9.20
C ARG A 52 -25.70 2.83 -9.83
N ILE A 53 -25.43 2.59 -11.10
CA ILE A 53 -25.99 1.48 -11.89
C ILE A 53 -25.29 0.14 -11.56
N ASN A 54 -24.00 0.16 -11.21
CA ASN A 54 -23.20 -1.07 -11.09
C ASN A 54 -23.00 -1.56 -9.64
N ASN A 55 -23.76 -1.01 -8.68
CA ASN A 55 -23.64 -1.30 -7.24
C ASN A 55 -22.19 -1.20 -6.68
N THR A 56 -21.33 -0.41 -7.32
CA THR A 56 -19.91 -0.23 -6.97
C THR A 56 -19.70 0.68 -5.75
N LEU A 57 -20.78 1.06 -5.05
CA LEU A 57 -20.74 1.98 -3.91
C LEU A 57 -20.46 1.27 -2.58
N LEU A 58 -20.81 -0.03 -2.47
CA LEU A 58 -20.76 -0.78 -1.22
C LEU A 58 -19.57 -1.74 -1.13
N TRP A 59 -18.97 -2.07 -2.27
CA TRP A 59 -17.91 -3.08 -2.36
C TRP A 59 -16.54 -2.44 -2.63
N SER A 60 -15.50 -3.10 -2.14
CA SER A 60 -14.12 -2.68 -2.36
C SER A 60 -13.25 -3.85 -2.82
N HIS A 61 -12.16 -3.52 -3.48
CA HIS A 61 -11.07 -4.46 -3.72
C HIS A 61 -10.27 -4.54 -2.42
N ASN A 62 -10.36 -5.67 -1.72
CA ASN A 62 -9.79 -5.81 -0.37
C ASN A 62 -8.57 -6.74 -0.32
N GLU A 63 -8.28 -7.46 -1.41
CA GLU A 63 -7.10 -8.31 -1.50
C GLU A 63 -5.81 -7.51 -1.33
N LYS A 64 -4.84 -8.07 -0.59
CA LYS A 64 -3.46 -7.57 -0.57
C LYS A 64 -2.56 -8.63 -1.16
N SER A 65 -1.84 -8.27 -2.22
CA SER A 65 -0.84 -9.15 -2.80
C SER A 65 0.32 -8.38 -3.43
N LEU A 66 1.51 -8.98 -3.35
CA LEU A 66 2.71 -8.52 -4.05
C LEU A 66 3.31 -9.71 -4.79
N ILE A 67 3.36 -9.63 -6.12
CA ILE A 67 3.79 -10.74 -6.97
C ILE A 67 5.05 -10.32 -7.73
N ILE A 68 6.13 -11.08 -7.55
CA ILE A 68 7.43 -10.82 -8.16
C ILE A 68 7.69 -11.90 -9.21
N ASP A 69 7.92 -11.45 -10.45
CA ASP A 69 8.25 -12.27 -11.62
C ASP A 69 7.28 -13.41 -11.96
N GLN A 70 6.09 -13.42 -11.35
CA GLN A 70 5.13 -14.52 -11.37
C GLN A 70 5.69 -15.82 -10.73
N LYS A 71 6.67 -15.71 -9.83
CA LYS A 71 7.33 -16.85 -9.18
C LYS A 71 7.32 -16.77 -7.65
N ILE A 72 7.13 -15.58 -7.09
CA ILE A 72 7.00 -15.33 -5.65
C ILE A 72 5.75 -14.48 -5.46
N ALA A 73 4.88 -14.85 -4.55
CA ALA A 73 3.71 -14.05 -4.20
C ALA A 73 3.55 -13.95 -2.69
N PHE A 74 3.43 -12.72 -2.20
CA PHE A 74 3.01 -12.41 -0.84
C PHE A 74 1.50 -12.16 -0.86
N ILE A 75 0.75 -12.76 0.06
CA ILE A 75 -0.72 -12.66 0.16
C ILE A 75 -1.09 -12.68 1.65
N GLY A 76 -2.06 -11.86 2.07
CA GLY A 76 -2.48 -11.84 3.48
C GLY A 76 -3.38 -10.65 3.82
N GLY A 77 -3.44 -10.31 5.11
CA GLY A 77 -4.18 -9.16 5.65
C GLY A 77 -3.41 -7.83 5.65
N ILE A 78 -2.09 -7.88 5.41
CA ILE A 78 -1.20 -6.71 5.52
C ILE A 78 -1.19 -5.87 4.22
N ASP A 79 -1.77 -4.67 4.27
CA ASP A 79 -1.60 -3.64 3.24
C ASP A 79 -0.24 -2.92 3.36
N LEU A 80 0.36 -2.54 2.23
CA LEU A 80 1.53 -1.65 2.19
C LEU A 80 1.11 -0.19 2.45
N CYS A 81 0.75 0.13 3.68
CA CYS A 81 0.27 1.45 4.08
C CYS A 81 0.51 1.74 5.58
N PHE A 82 0.24 2.98 5.99
CA PHE A 82 0.52 3.45 7.35
C PHE A 82 -0.18 2.64 8.44
N GLY A 83 0.51 2.45 9.57
CA GLY A 83 0.00 1.82 10.79
C GLY A 83 -0.03 0.29 10.75
N ARG A 84 0.47 -0.35 9.68
CA ARG A 84 0.46 -1.82 9.52
C ARG A 84 1.75 -2.48 9.97
N TRP A 85 2.87 -1.76 9.94
CA TRP A 85 4.13 -2.28 10.48
C TRP A 85 3.97 -2.45 11.99
N ASP A 86 4.38 -3.59 12.52
CA ASP A 86 4.49 -3.84 13.95
C ASP A 86 5.42 -5.05 14.17
N ASN A 87 5.77 -5.30 15.41
CA ASN A 87 6.44 -6.53 15.83
C ASN A 87 5.73 -7.17 17.02
N GLU A 88 6.23 -8.30 17.50
CA GLU A 88 5.63 -9.08 18.58
C GLU A 88 5.50 -8.33 19.90
N PHE A 89 6.25 -7.24 20.07
CA PHE A 89 6.21 -6.41 21.27
C PHE A 89 5.01 -5.47 21.32
N HIS A 90 4.32 -5.24 20.18
CA HIS A 90 3.11 -4.43 20.11
C HIS A 90 3.22 -3.10 20.85
N ARG A 91 4.29 -2.34 20.56
CA ARG A 91 4.63 -1.10 21.28
C ARG A 91 3.48 -0.10 21.19
N LEU A 92 3.05 0.39 22.35
CA LEU A 92 2.00 1.41 22.49
C LEU A 92 2.53 2.83 22.32
N VAL A 93 3.81 3.07 22.63
CA VAL A 93 4.42 4.40 22.71
C VAL A 93 5.75 4.40 21.98
N ASP A 94 6.01 5.45 21.20
CA ASP A 94 7.22 5.65 20.40
C ASP A 94 7.70 7.09 20.56
N LEU A 95 8.19 7.38 21.77
CA LEU A 95 8.76 8.67 22.18
C LEU A 95 10.29 8.59 22.19
N ASP A 96 10.93 9.72 21.91
CA ASP A 96 12.40 9.84 21.87
C ASP A 96 13.07 9.44 23.21
N GLU A 97 12.35 9.60 24.32
CA GLU A 97 12.80 9.23 25.67
C GLU A 97 12.78 7.71 25.92
N THR A 98 11.82 6.99 25.34
CA THR A 98 11.66 5.54 25.51
C THR A 98 12.74 4.76 24.75
N ILE A 99 13.19 5.29 23.61
CA ILE A 99 14.26 4.69 22.78
C ILE A 99 15.61 4.70 23.51
N LYS A 100 15.88 5.73 24.34
CA LYS A 100 17.14 5.86 25.10
C LYS A 100 17.28 4.85 26.24
N GLN A 101 16.17 4.33 26.78
CA GLN A 101 16.19 3.38 27.90
C GLN A 101 16.57 1.94 27.49
N VAL A 102 16.54 1.63 26.19
CA VAL A 102 16.87 0.29 25.66
C VAL A 102 18.36 0.15 25.29
N GLY A 103 19.21 1.08 25.74
CA GLY A 103 20.68 0.93 25.66
C GLY A 103 21.31 1.25 24.30
N GLU A 104 20.57 1.85 23.36
CA GLU A 104 21.16 2.29 22.11
C GLU A 104 21.53 3.79 22.16
N GLU A 105 22.73 4.08 22.68
CA GLU A 105 23.35 5.41 22.65
C GLU A 105 23.67 5.84 21.20
N SER A 106 22.71 6.43 20.50
CA SER A 106 23.04 7.28 19.36
C SER A 106 22.06 8.43 19.23
N MET A 107 22.62 9.63 19.20
CA MET A 107 21.95 10.92 19.03
C MET A 107 21.49 11.13 17.59
N ASP A 108 20.73 10.18 17.05
CA ASP A 108 20.05 10.32 15.76
C ASP A 108 18.54 10.33 16.02
N THR A 109 17.90 11.46 15.76
CA THR A 109 16.44 11.64 15.89
C THR A 109 15.65 10.76 14.90
N ASN A 110 16.33 9.99 14.04
CA ASN A 110 15.76 9.03 13.10
C ASN A 110 15.41 7.64 13.67
N LYS A 111 15.47 7.41 14.98
CA LYS A 111 15.20 6.08 15.57
C LYS A 111 13.74 5.76 15.88
N ARG A 112 12.79 6.59 15.47
CA ARG A 112 11.37 6.29 15.67
C ARG A 112 10.97 5.08 14.84
N TYR A 113 10.26 4.14 15.47
CA TYR A 113 9.72 2.97 14.77
C TYR A 113 8.60 3.37 13.81
N PHE A 114 7.76 4.32 14.23
CA PHE A 114 6.57 4.75 13.50
C PHE A 114 6.72 6.22 13.12
N ILE A 115 7.05 6.53 11.86
CA ILE A 115 7.35 7.90 11.42
C ILE A 115 6.06 8.61 10.97
N GLY A 116 5.79 9.80 11.53
CA GLY A 116 4.71 10.67 11.09
C GLY A 116 3.34 9.97 11.14
N LYS A 117 2.68 9.92 9.97
CA LYS A 117 1.38 9.26 9.78
C LYS A 117 1.39 7.75 10.05
N ASP A 118 2.55 7.12 10.23
CA ASP A 118 2.67 5.71 10.60
C ASP A 118 2.40 5.45 12.11
N TYR A 119 2.48 6.49 12.96
CA TYR A 119 2.01 6.42 14.34
C TYR A 119 0.51 6.67 14.39
N VAL A 120 -0.26 5.59 14.41
CA VAL A 120 -1.72 5.60 14.20
C VAL A 120 -2.43 5.08 15.45
N ASN A 121 -3.46 5.80 15.88
CA ASN A 121 -4.52 5.24 16.72
C ASN A 121 -5.83 5.27 15.95
N ILE A 122 -6.42 4.10 15.70
CA ILE A 122 -7.61 3.96 14.85
C ILE A 122 -8.88 4.55 15.48
N TYR A 123 -8.86 4.80 16.79
CA TYR A 123 -9.99 5.37 17.54
C TYR A 123 -9.95 6.91 17.58
N GLU A 124 -8.79 7.52 17.35
CA GLU A 124 -8.62 8.98 17.33
C GLU A 124 -9.01 9.62 15.99
N GLY A 125 -9.24 8.81 14.96
CA GLY A 125 -9.72 9.28 13.67
C GLY A 125 -9.02 8.61 12.51
N GLN A 126 -9.30 9.13 11.31
CA GLN A 126 -8.69 8.62 10.09
C GLN A 126 -7.46 9.45 9.72
N ILE A 127 -6.47 8.78 9.13
CA ILE A 127 -5.28 9.42 8.57
C ILE A 127 -5.70 10.34 7.43
N ASP A 128 -5.52 11.64 7.61
CA ASP A 128 -5.72 12.65 6.59
C ASP A 128 -4.39 13.19 6.05
N ASN A 129 -4.45 14.10 5.05
CA ASN A 129 -3.31 14.87 4.57
C ASN A 129 -2.06 14.01 4.26
N VAL A 130 -2.28 12.86 3.61
CA VAL A 130 -1.25 11.83 3.33
C VAL A 130 -0.02 12.35 2.57
N GLU A 131 -0.15 13.49 1.89
CA GLU A 131 0.93 14.24 1.26
C GLU A 131 2.05 14.58 2.25
N ARG A 132 1.68 14.88 3.50
CA ARG A 132 2.57 15.22 4.62
C ARG A 132 2.83 14.00 5.50
N PHE A 133 3.28 12.92 4.87
CA PHE A 133 3.45 11.61 5.52
C PHE A 133 4.38 11.63 6.75
N GLY A 134 5.35 12.55 6.80
CA GLY A 134 6.30 12.68 7.91
C GLY A 134 5.76 13.45 9.12
N GLU A 135 4.57 14.06 9.01
CA GLU A 135 3.95 14.81 10.11
C GLU A 135 3.05 13.89 10.94
N ASP A 136 3.17 13.98 12.26
CA ASP A 136 2.24 13.35 13.19
C ASP A 136 0.86 14.00 13.07
N PHE A 137 -0.20 13.21 13.27
CA PHE A 137 -1.59 13.70 13.31
C PHE A 137 -2.26 13.51 14.66
N ILE A 138 -1.57 12.85 15.60
CA ILE A 138 -1.97 12.68 16.99
C ILE A 138 -0.77 13.02 17.89
N ASP A 139 -1.05 13.56 19.08
CA ASP A 139 0.00 13.85 20.06
C ASP A 139 0.46 12.55 20.73
N ARG A 140 1.68 12.11 20.40
CA ARG A 140 2.30 10.89 20.92
C ARG A 140 2.47 10.87 22.44
N LYS A 141 2.51 12.03 23.09
CA LYS A 141 2.64 12.13 24.56
C LYS A 141 1.32 11.88 25.28
N LEU A 142 0.20 12.05 24.57
CA LEU A 142 -1.14 11.96 25.13
C LEU A 142 -1.86 10.70 24.67
N VAL A 143 -1.63 10.29 23.42
CA VAL A 143 -2.34 9.17 22.80
C VAL A 143 -1.35 8.07 22.43
N PRO A 144 -1.49 6.84 22.98
CA PRO A 144 -0.76 5.68 22.50
C PRO A 144 -1.24 5.30 21.09
N ARG A 145 -0.37 4.72 20.27
CA ARG A 145 -0.80 4.10 19.00
C ARG A 145 -1.62 2.83 19.26
N THR A 146 -2.40 2.41 18.28
CA THR A 146 -3.05 1.10 18.28
C THR A 146 -2.09 0.07 17.68
N PRO A 147 -1.69 -0.99 18.41
CA PRO A 147 -0.94 -2.09 17.83
C PRO A 147 -1.68 -2.76 16.68
N TRP A 148 -0.92 -3.26 15.71
CA TRP A 148 -1.43 -4.01 14.58
C TRP A 148 -0.95 -5.45 14.69
N HIS A 149 -1.89 -6.38 14.76
CA HIS A 149 -1.61 -7.81 14.73
C HIS A 149 -2.26 -8.38 13.47
N ASP A 150 -1.47 -9.04 12.64
CA ASP A 150 -1.90 -9.50 11.32
C ASP A 150 -0.97 -10.60 10.81
N GLU A 151 -1.45 -11.35 9.82
CA GLU A 151 -0.74 -12.46 9.22
C GLU A 151 -0.68 -12.30 7.69
N ALA A 152 0.45 -12.71 7.14
CA ALA A 152 0.64 -12.85 5.71
C ALA A 152 1.54 -14.05 5.44
N LEU A 153 1.43 -14.60 4.23
CA LEU A 153 2.25 -15.72 3.79
C LEU A 153 2.95 -15.38 2.49
N VAL A 154 4.03 -16.11 2.23
CA VAL A 154 4.75 -16.11 0.96
C VAL A 154 4.62 -17.49 0.32
N VAL A 155 4.23 -17.52 -0.95
CA VAL A 155 4.20 -18.73 -1.79
C VAL A 155 5.14 -18.61 -2.97
N PHE A 156 5.60 -19.75 -3.46
CA PHE A 156 6.59 -19.86 -4.52
C PHE A 156 6.09 -20.76 -5.67
N GLY A 157 6.70 -20.60 -6.84
CA GLY A 157 6.50 -21.48 -7.98
C GLY A 157 5.07 -21.43 -8.53
N GLU A 158 4.44 -22.59 -8.66
CA GLU A 158 3.11 -22.71 -9.29
C GLU A 158 2.02 -21.94 -8.56
N VAL A 159 2.00 -21.98 -7.23
CA VAL A 159 1.00 -21.26 -6.45
C VAL A 159 1.16 -19.74 -6.63
N ALA A 160 2.39 -19.25 -6.76
CA ALA A 160 2.65 -17.84 -7.09
C ALA A 160 2.19 -17.49 -8.52
N ARG A 161 2.27 -18.42 -9.46
CA ARG A 161 1.70 -18.24 -10.82
C ARG A 161 0.18 -18.14 -10.77
N ASP A 162 -0.48 -18.87 -9.89
CA ASP A 162 -1.94 -18.81 -9.74
C ASP A 162 -2.37 -17.43 -9.22
N ALA A 163 -1.66 -16.90 -8.22
CA ALA A 163 -1.83 -15.52 -7.75
C ALA A 163 -1.57 -14.50 -8.87
N ALA A 164 -0.53 -14.72 -9.68
CA ALA A 164 -0.25 -13.91 -10.87
C ALA A 164 -1.41 -13.94 -11.88
N ARG A 165 -1.98 -15.12 -12.15
CA ARG A 165 -3.14 -15.26 -13.05
C ARG A 165 -4.34 -14.46 -12.56
N HIS A 166 -4.63 -14.49 -11.25
CA HIS A 166 -5.67 -13.65 -10.65
C HIS A 166 -5.43 -12.15 -10.91
N PHE A 167 -4.22 -11.67 -10.62
CA PHE A 167 -3.86 -10.26 -10.85
C PHE A 167 -3.97 -9.89 -12.34
N ILE A 168 -3.43 -10.73 -13.23
CA ILE A 168 -3.42 -10.51 -14.68
C ILE A 168 -4.84 -10.44 -15.23
N GLN A 169 -5.73 -11.34 -14.80
CA GLN A 169 -7.12 -11.35 -15.24
C GLN A 169 -7.80 -10.02 -14.91
N ARG A 170 -7.69 -9.56 -13.65
CA ARG A 170 -8.31 -8.30 -13.22
C ARG A 170 -7.66 -7.08 -13.86
N TRP A 171 -6.34 -7.08 -14.02
CA TRP A 171 -5.62 -6.04 -14.74
C TRP A 171 -6.16 -5.88 -16.16
N ASN A 172 -6.26 -6.98 -16.90
CA ASN A 172 -6.70 -6.98 -18.29
C ASN A 172 -8.18 -6.55 -18.42
N ILE A 173 -9.06 -7.00 -17.51
CA ILE A 173 -10.47 -6.55 -17.46
C ILE A 173 -10.55 -5.03 -17.23
N HIS A 174 -9.85 -4.51 -16.21
CA HIS A 174 -9.91 -3.09 -15.89
C HIS A 174 -9.18 -2.21 -16.92
N LYS A 175 -8.17 -2.74 -17.60
CA LYS A 175 -7.58 -2.10 -18.78
C LYS A 175 -8.64 -1.93 -19.86
N ILE A 176 -9.42 -2.96 -20.19
CA ILE A 176 -10.49 -2.85 -21.20
C ILE A 176 -11.52 -1.82 -20.78
N GLU A 177 -11.96 -1.86 -19.52
CA GLU A 177 -13.00 -0.95 -19.01
C GLU A 177 -12.58 0.53 -19.02
N LYS A 178 -11.31 0.83 -18.70
CA LYS A 178 -10.87 2.21 -18.42
C LYS A 178 -9.83 2.78 -19.38
N PHE A 179 -9.10 1.91 -20.06
CA PHE A 179 -7.90 2.23 -20.83
C PHE A 179 -7.90 1.47 -22.17
N ALA A 180 -9.09 1.20 -22.74
CA ALA A 180 -9.25 0.42 -23.97
C ALA A 180 -8.32 0.90 -25.10
N ASN A 181 -8.29 2.22 -25.30
CA ASN A 181 -7.56 2.90 -26.37
C ASN A 181 -6.21 3.49 -25.93
N ASP A 182 -5.82 3.32 -24.66
CA ASP A 182 -4.56 3.86 -24.14
C ASP A 182 -3.45 2.81 -24.29
N SER A 183 -2.63 2.97 -25.33
CA SER A 183 -1.50 2.08 -25.63
C SER A 183 -0.40 2.11 -24.56
N SER A 184 -0.40 3.12 -23.67
CA SER A 184 0.54 3.19 -22.57
C SER A 184 0.24 2.16 -21.48
N TYR A 185 -0.97 1.59 -21.44
CA TYR A 185 -1.31 0.45 -20.58
C TYR A 185 -1.27 -0.83 -21.39
N SER A 186 -0.30 -1.71 -21.12
CA SER A 186 -0.20 -3.00 -21.82
C SER A 186 -1.09 -4.06 -21.16
N PHE A 187 -1.58 -5.00 -21.97
CA PHE A 187 -2.06 -6.28 -21.45
C PHE A 187 -0.90 -7.06 -20.83
N ILE A 188 -1.19 -7.84 -19.79
CA ILE A 188 -0.23 -8.74 -19.16
C ILE A 188 -0.60 -10.17 -19.54
N LEU A 189 0.43 -11.01 -19.77
CA LEU A 189 0.26 -12.43 -20.07
C LEU A 189 0.84 -13.28 -18.93
N PRO A 190 0.20 -14.41 -18.60
CA PRO A 190 0.78 -15.37 -17.67
C PRO A 190 2.04 -15.99 -18.27
N LYS A 191 3.07 -16.19 -17.45
CA LYS A 191 4.28 -16.93 -17.81
C LYS A 191 4.01 -18.43 -17.67
N THR A 192 4.60 -19.20 -18.59
CA THR A 192 4.65 -20.66 -18.57
C THR A 192 5.57 -21.19 -17.48
#